data_AF-F8E747-F1
#
_entry.id   AF-F8E747-F1
#
_cell.length_a   1.000
_cell.length_b   1.000
_cell.length_c   1.000
_cell.angle_alpha   90.00
_cell.angle_beta   90.00
_cell.angle_gamma   90.00
#
_symmetry.space_group_name_H-M   'P 1'
#
loop_
_entity.id
_entity.type
_entity.pdbx_description
1 polymer ?
#
loop_
_entity_poly.entity_id
_entity_poly.type
_entity_poly.pdbx_seq_one_letter_code
_entity_poly.pdbx_strand_id
1 'polypeptide(L)' 'MKIFDWLEDHIKFIKLISVPLILLLITLIALMVHLTEGHWLHLMYIPVILGGIIYGSWGGLISGVIGSIAL' A
#
# COMPACT_ATOMS: atom_id res chain seq x y z
N MET A 1 -19.69 -6.27 18.28
CA MET A 1 -18.78 -7.29 18.85
C MET A 1 -18.35 -8.32 17.80
N LYS A 2 -19.25 -9.09 17.17
CA LYS A 2 -18.88 -10.14 16.17
C LYS A 2 -17.88 -9.74 15.05
N ILE A 3 -17.91 -8.50 14.55
CA ILE A 3 -17.01 -8.03 13.48
C ILE A 3 -15.58 -7.81 13.99
N PHE A 4 -15.42 -7.33 15.23
CA PHE A 4 -14.09 -7.12 15.81
C PHE A 4 -13.44 -8.47 16.17
N ASP A 5 -14.24 -9.41 16.68
CA ASP A 5 -13.78 -10.77 16.96
C ASP A 5 -13.33 -11.47 15.66
N TRP A 6 -14.12 -11.37 14.58
CA TRP A 6 -13.73 -11.86 13.27
C TRP A 6 -12.45 -11.20 12.74
N LEU A 7 -12.30 -9.88 12.96
CA LEU A 7 -11.13 -9.14 12.50
C LEU A 7 -9.86 -9.60 13.24
N GLU A 8 -9.93 -9.83 14.55
CA GLU A 8 -8.82 -10.37 15.34
C GLU A 8 -8.35 -11.72 14.81
N ASP A 9 -9.29 -12.61 14.49
CA ASP A 9 -8.98 -13.95 13.97
C ASP A 9 -8.32 -13.90 12.58
N HIS A 10 -8.66 -12.91 11.76
CA HIS A 10 -8.23 -12.83 10.37
C HIS A 10 -7.14 -11.78 10.10
N ILE A 11 -6.71 -11.01 11.11
CA ILE A 11 -5.81 -9.88 10.91
C ILE A 11 -4.47 -10.28 10.28
N LYS A 12 -3.95 -11.46 10.62
CA LYS A 12 -2.71 -12.00 10.01
C LYS A 12 -2.90 -12.30 8.52
N PHE A 13 -4.03 -12.87 8.15
CA PHE A 13 -4.36 -13.19 6.77
C PHE A 13 -4.60 -11.92 5.94
N ILE A 14 -5.33 -10.95 6.49
CA ILE A 14 -5.53 -9.63 5.88
C ILE A 14 -4.19 -8.94 5.64
N LYS A 15 -3.31 -8.95 6.65
CA LYS A 15 -1.94 -8.40 6.52
C LYS A 15 -1.14 -9.14 5.45
N LEU A 16 -1.26 -10.45 5.33
CA LEU A 16 -0.53 -11.23 4.33
C LEU A 16 -0.99 -10.89 2.91
N ILE A 17 -2.30 -10.84 2.65
CA ILE A 17 -2.86 -10.51 1.33
C ILE A 17 -2.65 -9.05 0.95
N SER A 18 -2.62 -8.15 1.94
CA SER A 18 -2.40 -6.73 1.70
C SER A 18 -1.00 -6.44 1.12
N VAL A 19 0.01 -7.29 1.36
CA VAL A 19 1.36 -7.09 0.82
C VAL A 19 1.37 -7.12 -0.71
N PRO A 20 0.96 -8.21 -1.39
CA PRO A 20 0.94 -8.24 -2.84
C PRO A 20 -0.04 -7.22 -3.44
N LEU A 21 -1.13 -6.87 -2.75
CA LEU A 21 -2.05 -5.81 -3.20
C LEU A 21 -1.40 -4.43 -3.21
N ILE A 22 -0.66 -4.08 -2.16
CA ILE A 22 0.07 -2.81 -2.10
C ILE A 22 1.16 -2.76 -3.17
N LEU A 23 1.91 -3.85 -3.36
CA LEU A 23 2.92 -3.92 -4.41
C LEU A 23 2.31 -3.78 -5.81
N LEU A 24 1.19 -4.46 -6.08
CA LEU A 24 0.45 -4.32 -7.33
C LEU A 24 0.02 -2.86 -7.56
N LEU A 25 -0.49 -2.20 -6.51
CA LEU A 25 -0.92 -0.82 -6.57
C LEU A 25 0.25 0.13 -6.87
N ILE A 26 1.40 -0.06 -6.21
CA ILE A 26 2.63 0.70 -6.48
C ILE A 26 3.02 0.56 -7.95
N THR A 27 3.06 -0.67 -8.46
CA THR A 27 3.41 -0.95 -9.87
C THR A 27 2.45 -0.28 -10.84
N LEU A 28 1.14 -0.32 -10.57
CA LEU A 28 0.13 0.30 -11.42
C LEU A 28 0.25 1.83 -11.42
N ILE A 29 0.52 2.44 -10.27
CA ILE A 29 0.74 3.88 -10.15
C ILE A 29 2.02 4.27 -10.89
N ALA A 30 3.12 3.52 -10.72
CA ALA A 30 4.36 3.77 -11.44
C ALA A 30 4.16 3.74 -12.97
N LEU A 31 3.42 2.74 -13.47
CA LEU A 31 3.05 2.67 -14.88
C LEU A 31 2.22 3.88 -15.32
N MET A 32 1.20 4.27 -14.55
CA MET A 32 0.41 5.46 -14.86
C MET A 32 1.26 6.73 -14.89
N VAL A 33 2.14 6.92 -13.92
CA VAL A 33 3.05 8.06 -13.86
C VAL A 33 3.94 8.11 -15.10
N HIS A 34 4.50 6.97 -15.50
CA HIS A 34 5.31 6.87 -16.72
C HIS A 34 4.51 7.25 -17.98
N LEU A 35 3.29 6.72 -18.12
CA LEU A 35 2.41 7.00 -19.28
C LEU A 35 1.89 8.43 -19.33
N THR A 36 1.91 9.14 -18.21
CA THR A 36 1.35 10.50 -18.07
C THR A 36 2.41 11.56 -17.83
N GLU A 37 3.69 11.21 -18.03
CA GLU A 37 4.84 12.10 -17.88
C GLU A 37 4.88 12.80 -16.51
N GLY A 38 4.50 12.10 -15.44
CA GLY A 38 4.60 12.65 -14.08
C GLY A 38 3.33 13.29 -13.51
N HIS A 39 2.26 13.47 -14.29
CA HIS A 39 1.06 14.20 -13.83
C HIS A 39 0.42 13.60 -12.56
N TRP A 40 0.55 12.30 -12.36
CA TRP A 40 -0.09 11.57 -11.25
C TRP A 40 0.89 11.10 -10.16
N LEU A 41 2.07 11.71 -10.04
CA LEU A 41 3.08 11.34 -9.02
C LEU A 41 2.52 11.28 -7.59
N HIS A 42 1.57 12.16 -7.27
CA HIS A 42 0.91 12.24 -5.96
C HIS A 42 0.02 11.03 -5.63
N LEU A 43 -0.39 10.21 -6.62
CA LEU A 43 -1.10 8.97 -6.34
C LEU A 43 -0.26 7.99 -5.52
N MET A 44 1.07 8.13 -5.52
CA MET A 44 1.95 7.28 -4.74
C MET A 44 1.78 7.47 -3.22
N TYR A 45 1.08 8.52 -2.76
CA TYR A 45 0.69 8.66 -1.35
C TYR A 45 -0.30 7.58 -0.90
N ILE A 46 -1.11 7.04 -1.83
CA ILE A 46 -2.14 6.04 -1.51
C ILE A 46 -1.52 4.75 -0.93
N PRO A 47 -0.58 4.06 -1.61
CA PRO A 47 0.05 2.87 -1.05
C PRO A 47 0.84 3.16 0.24
N VAL A 48 1.41 4.37 0.39
CA VAL A 48 2.11 4.79 1.62
C VAL A 48 1.16 4.87 2.80
N ILE A 49 0.03 5.55 2.64
CA ILE A 49 -0.98 5.69 3.69
C ILE A 49 -1.59 4.32 4.02
N LEU A 50 -1.90 3.49 3.01
CA LEU A 50 -2.42 2.14 3.21
C LEU A 50 -1.43 1.24 3.96
N GLY A 51 -0.14 1.28 3.59
CA GLY A 51 0.91 0.58 4.32
C GLY A 51 0.98 1.04 5.79
N GLY A 52 0.83 2.35 6.01
CA GLY A 52 0.76 2.96 7.34
C GLY A 52 -0.42 2.45 8.18
N ILE A 53 -1.61 2.37 7.59
CA ILE A 53 -2.82 1.90 8.26
C ILE A 53 -2.72 0.41 8.60
N ILE A 54 -2.21 -0.41 7.67
CA ILE A 54 -2.25 -1.88 7.79
C ILE A 54 -1.11 -2.40 8.68
N TYR A 55 0.10 -1.84 8.57
CA TYR A 55 1.28 -2.32 9.30
C TYR A 55 1.89 -1.30 10.27
N GLY A 56 1.22 -0.16 10.49
CA GLY A 56 1.74 0.92 11.33
C GLY A 56 2.79 1.77 10.60
N SER A 57 3.46 2.64 11.35
CA SER A 57 4.44 3.62 10.82
C SER A 57 5.51 2.98 9.92
N TRP A 58 6.02 1.80 10.29
CA TRP A 58 6.98 1.05 9.49
C TRP A 58 6.44 0.59 8.14
N GLY A 59 5.16 0.18 8.07
CA GLY A 59 4.52 -0.19 6.82
C GLY A 59 4.43 0.97 5.84
N GLY A 60 4.09 2.15 6.35
CA GLY A 60 4.05 3.37 5.55
C GLY A 60 5.45 3.76 5.06
N LEU A 61 6.45 3.72 5.94
CA LEU A 61 7.84 4.01 5.59
C LEU A 61 8.36 3.07 4.49
N ILE A 62 8.18 1.74 4.66
CA ILE A 62 8.61 0.75 3.69
C ILE A 62 7.89 0.95 2.35
N SER A 63 6.57 1.16 2.38
CA SER A 63 5.78 1.40 1.17
C SER A 63 6.23 2.68 0.46
N GLY A 64 6.62 3.70 1.21
CA GLY A 64 7.16 4.96 0.67
C GLY A 64 8.52 4.79 0.02
N VAL A 65 9.43 4.04 0.66
CA VAL A 65 10.74 3.71 0.07
C VAL A 65 10.56 2.91 -1.21
N ILE A 66 9.74 1.85 -1.20
CA ILE A 66 9.47 1.03 -2.39
C ILE A 66 8.83 1.86 -3.49
N GLY A 67 7.83 2.67 -3.17
CA GLY A 67 7.18 3.57 -4.13
C GLY A 67 8.15 4.58 -4.73
N SER A 68 9.08 5.12 -3.95
CA SER A 68 10.09 6.06 -4.43
C SER A 68 11.14 5.41 -5.34
N ILE A 69 11.44 4.13 -5.12
CA ILE A 69 12.32 3.35 -6.01
C ILE A 69 11.62 2.99 -7.32
N ALA A 70 10.29 2.81 -7.28
CA ALA A 70 9.49 2.40 -8.43
C ALA A 70 9.19 3.54 -9.42
N LEU A 71 9.23 4.79 -8.96
CA LEU A 71 9.06 6.00 -9.78
C LEU A 71 10.38 6.38 -10.46
#